data_AF-A0A7V6A2C1-F1
#
_entry.id   AF-A0A7V6A2C1-F1
#
_cell.length_a   1.000
_cell.length_b   1.000
_cell.length_c   1.000
_cell.angle_alpha   90.00
_cell.angle_beta   90.00
_cell.angle_gamma   90.00
#
_symmetry.space_group_name_H-M   'P 1'
#
loop_
_entity.id
_entity.type
_entity.pdbx_description
1 polymer ?
#
loop_
_entity_poly.entity_id
_entity_poly.type
_entity_poly.pdbx_seq_one_letter_code
_entity_poly.pdbx_strand_id
1 'polypeptide(L)'
;MGRVLDGLISSTNAHFAAEERLLKRHGYPESDRHHAIHITMVDKVKDIQRQHSEGRLNLSLDTMKFLNDWITKPIMKTDKRHRSYLKSNGVS
;
A
#
# COMPACT_ATOMS: atom_id res chain seq x y z
N MET A 1 -11.80 7.61 -14.51
CA MET A 1 -10.58 6.85 -14.14
C MET A 1 -9.77 7.57 -13.07
N GLY A 2 -9.57 8.90 -13.14
CA GLY A 2 -8.91 9.67 -12.05
C GLY A 2 -9.49 9.42 -10.65
N ARG A 3 -10.82 9.53 -10.47
CA ARG A 3 -11.51 9.25 -9.20
C ARG A 3 -11.28 7.82 -8.63
N VAL A 4 -11.00 6.85 -9.49
CA VAL A 4 -10.73 5.46 -9.04
C VAL A 4 -9.32 5.35 -8.49
N LEU A 5 -8.35 6.00 -9.13
CA LEU A 5 -6.98 6.11 -8.62
C LEU A 5 -6.93 6.90 -7.31
N ASP A 6 -7.69 7.99 -7.20
CA ASP A 6 -7.83 8.75 -5.95
C ASP A 6 -8.34 7.88 -4.81
N GLY A 7 -9.40 7.11 -5.06
CA GLY A 7 -9.95 6.17 -4.09
C GLY A 7 -8.96 5.08 -3.69
N LEU A 8 -8.20 4.55 -4.65
CA LEU A 8 -7.15 3.56 -4.40
C LEU A 8 -6.03 4.15 -3.53
N ILE A 9 -5.51 5.33 -3.86
CA ILE A 9 -4.47 6.02 -3.08
C ILE A 9 -4.96 6.29 -1.65
N SER A 10 -6.18 6.81 -1.50
CA SER A 10 -6.74 7.13 -0.17
C SER A 10 -6.92 5.88 0.68
N SER A 11 -7.46 4.80 0.11
CA SER A 11 -7.66 3.53 0.80
C SER A 11 -6.33 2.90 1.23
N THR A 12 -5.35 2.89 0.32
CA THR A 12 -4.01 2.37 0.58
C THR A 12 -3.26 3.16 1.66
N ASN A 13 -3.32 4.50 1.62
CA ASN A 13 -2.71 5.35 2.65
C ASN A 13 -3.35 5.11 4.03
N ALA A 14 -4.67 4.96 4.10
CA ALA A 14 -5.36 4.70 5.36
C ALA A 14 -4.97 3.33 5.95
N HIS A 15 -4.87 2.29 5.10
CA HIS A 15 -4.39 0.95 5.50
C HIS A 15 -2.96 1.02 6.04
N PHE A 16 -2.02 1.64 5.30
CA PHE A 16 -0.62 1.79 5.71
C PHE A 16 -0.46 2.54 7.02
N ALA A 17 -1.18 3.64 7.21
CA ALA A 17 -1.12 4.43 8.44
C ALA A 17 -1.61 3.62 9.66
N ALA A 18 -2.66 2.81 9.51
CA ALA A 18 -3.15 1.95 10.58
C ALA A 18 -2.14 0.85 10.94
N GLU A 19 -1.58 0.21 9.91
CA GLU A 19 -0.60 -0.87 10.05
C GLU A 19 0.70 -0.38 10.68
N GLU A 20 1.28 0.72 10.20
CA GLU A 20 2.52 1.30 10.74
C GLU A 20 2.38 1.72 12.19
N ARG A 21 1.22 2.28 12.59
CA ARG A 21 0.92 2.59 14.00
C ARG A 21 0.93 1.33 14.87
N LEU A 22 0.39 0.22 14.36
CA LEU A 22 0.40 -1.07 15.03
C LEU A 22 1.83 -1.63 15.14
N LEU A 23 2.55 -1.70 14.02
CA LEU A 23 3.92 -2.21 13.98
C LEU A 23 4.87 -1.44 14.90
N LYS A 24 4.77 -0.10 14.89
CA LYS A 24 5.57 0.77 15.75
C LYS A 24 5.23 0.58 17.23
N ARG A 25 3.95 0.47 17.57
CA ARG A 25 3.49 0.26 18.95
C ARG A 25 4.01 -1.05 19.55
N HIS A 26 4.11 -2.10 18.75
CA HIS A 26 4.57 -3.41 19.19
C HIS A 26 6.08 -3.64 18.95
N GLY A 27 6.81 -2.62 18.51
CA GLY A 27 8.26 -2.70 18.33
C GLY A 27 8.70 -3.68 17.24
N TYR A 28 7.93 -3.81 16.15
CA TYR A 28 8.27 -4.73 15.07
C TYR A 28 9.64 -4.36 14.45
N PRO A 29 10.63 -5.27 14.45
CA PRO A 29 11.99 -4.94 14.03
C PRO A 29 12.15 -4.49 12.57
N GLU A 30 11.26 -4.93 11.67
CA GLU A 30 11.31 -4.53 10.25
C GLU A 30 10.36 -3.38 9.90
N SER A 31 9.84 -2.64 10.90
CA SER A 31 8.87 -1.56 10.68
C SER A 31 9.37 -0.47 9.72
N ASP A 32 10.63 -0.06 9.82
CA ASP A 32 11.22 0.95 8.91
C ASP A 32 11.34 0.43 7.47
N ARG A 33 11.76 -0.84 7.31
CA ARG A 33 11.83 -1.49 5.98
C ARG A 33 10.45 -1.59 5.35
N HIS A 34 9.44 -1.88 6.16
CA HIS A 34 8.05 -1.99 5.74
C HIS A 34 7.47 -0.63 5.33
N HIS A 35 7.75 0.42 6.10
CA HIS A 35 7.37 1.80 5.77
C HIS A 35 7.98 2.26 4.44
N ALA A 36 9.25 1.94 4.16
CA ALA A 36 9.88 2.28 2.88
C ALA A 36 9.19 1.62 1.67
N ILE A 37 8.68 0.40 1.84
CA ILE A 37 7.88 -0.30 0.81
C ILE A 37 6.56 0.46 0.58
N HIS A 38 5.88 0.88 1.64
CA HIS A 38 4.64 1.66 1.55
C HIS A 38 4.84 2.98 0.79
N ILE A 39 5.87 3.75 1.13
CA ILE A 39 6.19 5.00 0.44
C ILE A 39 6.40 4.75 -1.06
N THR A 40 7.22 3.74 -1.40
CA THR A 40 7.53 3.40 -2.79
C THR A 40 6.27 3.00 -3.58
N MET A 41 5.32 2.34 -2.92
CA MET A 41 4.04 1.98 -3.53
C MET A 41 3.19 3.21 -3.84
N VAL A 42 3.01 4.08 -2.86
CA VAL A 42 2.21 5.30 -3.00
C VAL A 42 2.79 6.21 -4.07
N ASP A 43 4.12 6.37 -4.10
CA ASP A 43 4.79 7.24 -5.07
C ASP A 43 4.62 6.74 -6.51
N LYS A 44 4.68 5.43 -6.73
CA LYS A 44 4.41 4.85 -8.06
C LYS A 44 2.96 5.08 -8.50
N VAL A 45 1.98 4.97 -7.60
CA VAL A 45 0.57 5.21 -7.96
C VAL A 45 0.34 6.70 -8.25
N LYS A 46 0.96 7.60 -7.48
CA LYS A 46 0.93 9.05 -7.75
C LYS A 46 1.56 9.41 -9.09
N ASP A 47 2.68 8.79 -9.45
CA ASP A 47 3.33 9.01 -10.74
C ASP A 47 2.42 8.57 -11.90
N ILE A 48 1.81 7.40 -11.78
CA ILE A 48 0.84 6.90 -12.78
C ILE A 48 -0.37 7.82 -12.89
N GLN A 49 -0.89 8.29 -11.77
CA GLN A 49 -1.99 9.25 -11.75
C GLN A 49 -1.61 10.55 -12.47
N ARG A 50 -0.42 11.09 -12.19
CA ARG A 50 0.10 12.29 -12.84
C ARG A 50 0.22 12.10 -14.34
N GLN A 51 0.88 11.03 -14.79
CA GLN A 51 1.06 10.72 -16.20
C GLN A 51 -0.30 10.56 -16.92
N HIS A 52 -1.28 9.93 -16.28
CA HIS A 52 -2.64 9.85 -16.83
C HIS A 52 -3.33 11.22 -16.90
N SER A 53 -3.20 12.05 -15.87
CA SER A 53 -3.81 13.39 -15.84
C SER A 53 -3.25 14.33 -16.91
N GLU A 54 -1.99 14.14 -17.29
CA GLU A 54 -1.32 14.90 -18.35
C GLU A 54 -1.56 14.31 -19.75
N GLY A 55 -2.39 13.26 -19.88
CA GLY A 55 -2.64 12.56 -21.14
C GLY A 55 -1.45 11.75 -21.67
N ARG A 56 -0.39 11.59 -20.87
CA ARG A 56 0.83 10.84 -21.24
C ARG A 56 0.65 9.32 -21.11
N LEU A 57 -0.35 8.89 -20.35
CA LEU A 57 -0.65 7.48 -20.12
C LEU A 57 -2.16 7.22 -20.23
N ASN A 58 -2.56 6.38 -21.18
CA ASN A 58 -3.95 5.97 -21.29
C ASN A 58 -4.18 4.71 -20.45
N LEU A 59 -4.98 4.82 -19.40
CA LEU A 59 -5.19 3.72 -18.45
C LEU A 59 -6.35 2.83 -18.90
N SER A 60 -6.04 1.56 -19.19
CA SER A 60 -7.05 0.54 -19.41
C SER A 60 -7.58 -0.03 -18.07
N LEU A 61 -8.70 -0.73 -18.13
CA LEU A 61 -9.23 -1.50 -17.00
C LEU A 61 -8.21 -2.55 -16.51
N ASP A 62 -7.46 -3.17 -17.43
CA ASP A 62 -6.44 -4.16 -17.08
C ASP A 62 -5.26 -3.53 -16.33
N THR A 63 -4.85 -2.31 -16.70
CA THR A 63 -3.82 -1.57 -15.95
C THR A 63 -4.31 -1.21 -14.55
N MET A 64 -5.57 -0.81 -14.39
CA MET A 64 -6.15 -0.56 -13.07
C MET A 64 -6.22 -1.83 -12.22
N LYS A 65 -6.60 -2.96 -12.81
CA LYS A 65 -6.60 -4.26 -12.13
C LYS A 65 -5.19 -4.68 -11.72
N PHE A 66 -4.22 -4.50 -12.61
CA PHE A 66 -2.81 -4.75 -12.31
C PHE A 66 -2.31 -3.89 -11.14
N LEU A 67 -2.65 -2.59 -11.12
CA LEU A 67 -2.27 -1.71 -10.02
C LEU A 67 -2.90 -2.12 -8.69
N ASN A 68 -4.18 -2.49 -8.71
CA ASN A 68 -4.85 -3.00 -7.53
C ASN A 68 -4.18 -4.29 -7.03
N ASP A 69 -3.88 -5.24 -7.91
CA ASP A 69 -3.16 -6.47 -7.58
C ASP A 69 -1.74 -6.20 -7.06
N TRP A 70 -1.05 -5.24 -7.68
CA TRP A 70 0.32 -4.88 -7.34
C TRP A 70 0.41 -4.20 -5.97
N ILE A 71 -0.62 -3.46 -5.56
CA ILE A 71 -0.73 -2.89 -4.22
C ILE A 71 -1.14 -3.98 -3.22
N THR A 72 -2.19 -4.76 -3.52
CA THR A 72 -2.78 -5.70 -2.56
C THR A 72 -1.91 -6.94 -2.30
N LYS A 73 -1.24 -7.50 -3.31
CA LYS A 73 -0.46 -8.75 -3.15
C LYS A 73 0.72 -8.61 -2.19
N PRO A 74 1.56 -7.56 -2.29
CA PRO A 74 2.67 -7.41 -1.36
C PRO A 74 2.17 -7.09 0.03
N ILE A 75 1.10 -6.28 0.18
CA ILE A 75 0.43 -6.03 1.47
C ILE A 75 0.06 -7.34 2.14
N MET A 76 -0.65 -8.24 1.45
CA MET A 76 -1.03 -9.54 2.02
C MET A 76 0.17 -10.40 2.42
N LYS A 77 1.30 -10.28 1.70
CA LYS A 77 2.50 -11.09 1.91
C LYS A 77 3.36 -10.56 3.06
N THR A 78 3.50 -9.25 3.18
CA THR A 78 4.16 -8.62 4.33
C THR A 78 3.28 -8.69 5.57
N ASP A 79 1.96 -8.50 5.41
CA ASP A 79 0.92 -8.69 6.45
C ASP A 79 1.09 -9.97 7.23
N LYS A 80 1.31 -11.06 6.50
CA LYS A 80 1.42 -12.39 7.11
C LYS A 80 2.62 -12.51 8.08
N ARG A 81 3.70 -11.76 7.87
CA ARG A 81 4.91 -11.85 8.71
C ARG A 81 4.71 -11.16 10.06
N HIS A 82 4.22 -9.93 10.04
CA HIS A 82 3.99 -9.22 11.29
C HIS A 82 2.69 -9.63 11.97
N ARG A 83 1.69 -10.20 11.29
CA ARG A 83 0.55 -10.83 11.98
C ARG A 83 1.00 -11.91 12.97
N SER A 84 1.99 -12.73 12.61
CA SER A 84 2.57 -13.71 13.54
C SER A 84 3.27 -13.03 14.73
N TYR A 85 4.01 -11.95 14.47
CA TYR A 85 4.68 -11.16 15.52
C TYR A 85 3.68 -10.47 16.46
N LEU A 86 2.65 -9.84 15.90
CA LEU A 86 1.59 -9.15 16.63
C LEU A 86 0.76 -10.15 17.46
N LYS A 87 0.44 -11.32 16.90
CA LYS A 87 -0.23 -12.41 17.63
C LYS A 87 0.62 -12.92 18.79
N SER A 88 1.93 -13.04 18.61
CA SER A 88 2.84 -13.40 19.73
C SER A 88 2.97 -12.29 20.79
N ASN A 89 2.60 -11.05 20.46
CA ASN A 89 2.58 -9.89 21.36
C ASN A 89 1.17 -9.54 21.88
N GLY A 90 0.21 -10.48 21.81
CA GLY A 90 -1.13 -10.33 22.40
C GLY A 90 -2.14 -9.54 21.58
N VAL A 91 -1.87 -9.27 20.30
CA VAL A 91 -2.81 -8.61 19.38
C VAL A 91 -3.53 -9.68 18.55
N SER A 92 -4.86 -9.79 18.72
CA SER A 92 -5.73 -10.73 17.98
C SER A 92 -6.45 -10.05 16.83
#